data_AF-A0A4Y2IJK8-F1
#
_entry.id   AF-A0A4Y2IJK8-F1
#
_cell.length_a   1.000
_cell.length_b   1.000
_cell.length_c   1.000
_cell.angle_alpha   90.00
_cell.angle_beta   90.00
_cell.angle_gamma   90.00
#
_symmetry.space_group_name_H-M   'P 1'
#
loop_
_entity.id
_entity.type
_entity.pdbx_description
1 polymer ?
#
loop_
_entity_poly.entity_id
_entity_poly.type
_entity_poly.pdbx_seq_one_letter_code
_entity_poly.pdbx_strand_id
1 'polypeptide(L)'
;MGRLHQLRSLILCENQLQSLPSSISHLRRLRSLSLHKNQLTTLPPEIVTLKGLVELSLRDNPLVVRFVQDMTYDPPSLRELAARTIKLFRIPYKKRDLPPGLIDYLNCACRCVNPKCRGECTIG
;
A
#
# COMPACT_ATOMS: atom_id res chain seq x y z
N MET A 1 -14.43 11.71 12.58
CA MET A 1 -12.98 11.38 12.53
C MET A 1 -12.12 12.58 12.11
N GLY A 2 -12.38 13.22 10.96
CA GLY A 2 -11.49 14.23 10.36
C GLY A 2 -11.29 15.59 11.05
N ARG A 3 -11.74 15.79 12.30
CA ARG A 3 -11.52 17.03 13.09
C ARG A 3 -10.51 16.87 14.23
N LEU A 4 -10.01 15.65 14.45
CA LEU A 4 -9.08 15.32 15.53
C LEU A 4 -7.62 15.59 15.13
N HIS A 5 -7.31 16.82 14.74
CA HIS A 5 -6.01 17.19 14.15
C HIS A 5 -4.82 17.02 15.12
N GLN A 6 -5.09 16.92 16.42
CA GLN A 6 -4.09 16.73 17.46
C GLN A 6 -3.93 15.28 17.92
N LEU A 7 -4.74 14.36 17.38
CA LEU A 7 -4.72 12.97 17.79
C LEU A 7 -3.39 12.31 17.41
N ARG A 8 -2.75 11.68 18.40
CA ARG A 8 -1.46 10.99 18.24
C ARG A 8 -1.57 9.48 18.22
N SER A 9 -2.56 8.94 18.93
CA SER A 9 -2.82 7.50 18.97
C SER A 9 -4.30 7.23 18.74
N LEU A 10 -4.62 6.27 17.88
CA LEU A 10 -5.97 5.82 17.60
C LEU A 10 -6.01 4.30 17.71
N ILE A 11 -6.80 3.80 18.65
CA ILE A 11 -6.96 2.37 18.94
C ILE A 11 -8.40 1.98 18.61
N LEU A 12 -8.56 1.09 17.63
CA LEU A 12 -9.83 0.59 17.12
C LEU A 12 -9.81 -0.94 17.00
N CYS A 13 -9.07 -1.57 17.90
CA CYS A 13 -8.87 -3.01 17.93
C CYS A 13 -10.16 -3.76 18.26
N GLU A 14 -10.27 -5.02 17.81
CA GLU A 14 -11.37 -5.93 18.19
C GLU A 14 -12.75 -5.38 17.83
N ASN A 15 -12.84 -4.82 16.62
CA ASN A 15 -14.07 -4.29 16.05
C ASN A 15 -14.44 -5.06 14.77
N GLN A 16 -15.54 -4.68 14.14
CA GLN A 16 -16.02 -5.28 12.88
C GLN A 16 -15.77 -4.36 11.68
N LEU A 17 -14.70 -3.55 11.71
CA LEU A 17 -14.41 -2.60 10.64
C LEU A 17 -14.04 -3.36 9.36
N GLN A 18 -14.81 -3.15 8.29
CA GLN A 18 -14.55 -3.73 6.97
C GLN A 18 -13.67 -2.83 6.09
N SER A 19 -13.71 -1.52 6.35
CA SER A 19 -12.91 -0.50 5.67
C SER A 19 -12.61 0.67 6.60
N LEU A 20 -11.64 1.50 6.21
CA LEU A 20 -11.40 2.80 6.83
C LEU A 20 -11.85 3.92 5.90
N PRO A 21 -12.45 5.00 6.43
CA PRO A 21 -12.81 6.14 5.61
C PRO A 21 -11.56 6.90 5.14
N SER A 22 -11.59 7.46 3.93
CA SER A 22 -10.52 8.30 3.37
C SER A 22 -10.17 9.50 4.27
N SER A 23 -11.13 9.96 5.08
CA SER A 23 -10.94 11.00 6.10
C SER A 23 -9.91 10.67 7.19
N ILE A 24 -9.43 9.43 7.29
CA ILE A 24 -8.31 9.05 8.17
C ILE A 24 -7.06 9.88 7.85
N SER A 25 -6.87 10.27 6.59
CA SER A 25 -5.78 11.11 6.10
C SER A 25 -5.70 12.50 6.76
N HIS A 26 -6.81 12.99 7.33
CA HIS A 26 -6.86 14.28 8.03
C HIS A 26 -6.16 14.24 9.40
N LEU A 27 -5.86 13.05 9.94
CA LEU A 27 -5.15 12.86 11.20
C LEU A 27 -3.64 13.04 11.02
N ARG A 28 -3.20 14.22 10.55
CA ARG A 28 -1.80 14.49 10.16
C ARG A 28 -0.77 14.32 11.28
N ARG A 29 -1.20 14.35 12.55
CA ARG A 29 -0.34 14.18 13.74
C ARG A 29 -0.39 12.78 14.34
N LEU A 30 -1.12 11.85 13.71
CA LEU A 30 -1.24 10.47 14.17
C LEU A 30 0.12 9.77 14.06
N ARG A 31 0.53 9.13 15.16
CA ARG A 31 1.78 8.38 15.29
C ARG A 31 1.55 6.88 15.45
N SER A 32 0.47 6.48 16.10
CA SER A 32 0.11 5.07 16.29
C SER A 32 -1.33 4.83 15.87
N LEU A 33 -1.55 3.81 15.03
CA LEU A 33 -2.85 3.35 14.58
C LEU A 33 -2.97 1.84 14.78
N SER A 34 -3.81 1.44 15.74
CA SER A 34 -4.04 0.03 16.07
C SER A 34 -5.42 -0.42 15.59
N LEU A 35 -5.42 -1.38 14.66
CA LEU A 35 -6.60 -1.91 13.96
C LEU A 35 -6.65 -3.45 14.03
N HIS A 36 -5.94 -4.06 14.97
CA HIS A 36 -5.86 -5.52 15.02
C HIS A 36 -7.22 -6.15 15.31
N LYS A 37 -7.42 -7.39 14.82
CA LYS A 37 -8.68 -8.14 14.94
C LYS A 37 -9.88 -7.34 14.42
N ASN A 38 -9.83 -6.99 13.14
CA ASN A 38 -10.93 -6.38 12.39
C ASN A 38 -11.20 -7.18 11.11
N GLN A 39 -12.12 -6.70 10.27
CA GLN A 39 -12.50 -7.35 9.00
C GLN A 39 -11.96 -6.58 7.78
N LEU A 40 -10.86 -5.85 7.94
CA LEU A 40 -10.31 -5.01 6.87
C LEU A 40 -9.78 -5.89 5.74
N THR A 41 -10.29 -5.67 4.54
CA THR A 41 -9.82 -6.34 3.31
C THR A 41 -8.89 -5.44 2.49
N THR A 42 -8.99 -4.13 2.67
CA THR A 42 -8.15 -3.11 2.03
C THR A 42 -7.89 -1.95 2.99
N LEU A 43 -6.93 -1.11 2.62
CA LEU A 43 -6.73 0.21 3.25
C LEU A 43 -6.97 1.29 2.20
N PRO A 44 -7.52 2.45 2.60
CA PRO A 44 -7.67 3.58 1.69
C PRO A 44 -6.28 4.04 1.21
N PRO A 45 -6.10 4.37 -0.08
CA PRO A 45 -4.82 4.81 -0.61
C PRO A 45 -4.30 6.06 0.11
N GLU A 46 -5.18 6.90 0.65
CA GLU A 46 -4.83 8.10 1.41
C GLU A 46 -4.12 7.78 2.74
N ILE A 47 -4.06 6.52 3.19
CA ILE A 47 -3.28 6.15 4.38
C ILE A 47 -1.78 6.50 4.20
N VAL A 48 -1.29 6.52 2.96
CA VAL A 48 0.10 6.92 2.63
C VAL A 48 0.38 8.40 2.92
N THR A 49 -0.65 9.22 3.11
CA THR A 49 -0.46 10.65 3.44
C THR A 49 -0.19 10.87 4.93
N LEU A 50 -0.34 9.84 5.77
CA LEU A 50 -0.04 9.88 7.20
C LEU A 50 1.48 9.84 7.45
N LYS A 51 2.19 10.88 7.03
CA LYS A 51 3.66 10.99 7.14
C LYS A 51 4.21 10.88 8.57
N GLY A 52 3.37 11.14 9.57
CA GLY A 52 3.73 11.05 10.99
C GLY A 52 3.52 9.68 11.62
N LEU A 53 2.92 8.73 10.88
CA LEU A 53 2.60 7.41 11.39
C LEU A 53 3.89 6.60 11.56
N VAL A 54 4.15 6.16 12.78
CA VAL A 54 5.30 5.35 13.16
C VAL A 54 4.88 3.89 13.34
N GLU A 55 3.68 3.67 13.86
CA GLU A 55 3.16 2.35 14.19
C GLU A 55 1.80 2.11 13.53
N LEU A 56 1.70 1.00 12.79
CA LEU A 56 0.46 0.54 12.18
C LEU A 56 0.28 -0.96 12.46
N SER A 57 -0.72 -1.31 13.28
CA SER A 57 -1.04 -2.70 13.58
C SER A 57 -2.30 -3.15 12.83
N LEU A 58 -2.14 -4.09 11.90
CA LEU A 58 -3.22 -4.66 11.07
C LEU A 58 -3.39 -6.17 11.31
N ARG A 59 -2.76 -6.71 12.35
CA ARG A 59 -2.77 -8.15 12.65
C ARG A 59 -4.21 -8.68 12.73
N ASP A 60 -4.42 -9.93 12.33
CA ASP A 60 -5.72 -10.60 12.38
C ASP A 60 -6.79 -9.83 11.58
N ASN A 61 -6.39 -9.28 10.43
CA ASN A 61 -7.30 -8.79 9.38
C ASN A 61 -7.17 -9.63 8.11
N PRO A 62 -8.25 -9.83 7.35
CA PRO A 62 -8.21 -10.52 6.06
C PRO A 62 -7.15 -9.99 5.10
N LEU A 63 -6.88 -8.67 5.08
CA LEU A 63 -5.85 -8.09 4.21
C LEU A 63 -4.44 -8.65 4.49
N VAL A 64 -4.09 -8.89 5.76
CA VAL A 64 -2.76 -9.42 6.14
C VAL A 64 -2.69 -10.89 5.77
N VAL A 65 -3.74 -11.66 6.06
CA VAL A 65 -3.82 -13.07 5.71
C VAL A 65 -3.72 -13.26 4.21
N ARG A 66 -4.49 -12.49 3.43
CA ARG A 66 -4.44 -12.50 1.97
C ARG A 66 -3.08 -12.10 1.44
N PHE A 67 -2.47 -11.04 1.98
CA PHE A 67 -1.13 -10.63 1.57
C PHE A 67 -0.09 -11.74 1.77
N VAL A 68 -0.10 -12.40 2.93
CA VAL A 68 0.82 -13.51 3.23
C VAL A 68 0.52 -14.72 2.34
N GLN A 69 -0.76 -15.06 2.13
CA GLN A 69 -1.17 -16.12 1.22
C GLN A 69 -0.73 -15.84 -0.22
N ASP A 70 -0.97 -14.64 -0.74
CA ASP A 70 -0.53 -14.21 -2.07
C ASP A 70 1.00 -14.34 -2.18
N MET A 71 1.77 -13.89 -1.19
CA MET A 71 3.23 -14.06 -1.21
C MET A 71 3.69 -15.53 -1.17
N THR A 72 2.91 -16.42 -0.54
CA THR A 72 3.27 -17.82 -0.39
C THR A 72 2.91 -18.64 -1.64
N TYR A 73 1.73 -18.41 -2.20
CA TYR A 73 1.17 -19.22 -3.29
C TYR A 73 1.36 -18.60 -4.68
N ASP A 74 1.49 -17.27 -4.77
CA ASP A 74 1.64 -16.52 -6.01
C ASP A 74 2.72 -15.43 -5.86
N PRO A 75 3.99 -15.84 -5.62
CA PRO A 75 5.07 -14.91 -5.34
C PRO A 75 5.35 -13.99 -6.54
N PRO A 76 5.73 -12.73 -6.29
CA PRO A 76 6.04 -11.79 -7.36
C PRO A 76 7.18 -12.31 -8.24
N SER A 77 7.02 -12.16 -9.55
CA SER A 77 8.06 -12.57 -10.50
C SER A 77 9.34 -11.73 -10.34
N LEU A 78 10.48 -12.27 -10.80
CA LEU A 78 11.75 -11.54 -10.78
C LEU A 78 11.69 -10.22 -11.57
N ARG A 79 10.91 -10.20 -12.65
CA ARG A 79 10.64 -9.00 -13.46
C ARG A 79 9.90 -7.93 -12.66
N GLU A 80 8.88 -8.33 -11.94
CA GLU A 80 8.12 -7.46 -11.06
C GLU A 80 9.01 -6.91 -9.95
N LEU A 81 9.75 -7.77 -9.23
CA LEU A 81 10.66 -7.37 -8.17
C LEU A 81 11.73 -6.38 -8.68
N ALA A 82 12.33 -6.65 -9.83
CA ALA A 82 13.30 -5.73 -10.46
C ALA A 82 12.66 -4.36 -10.75
N ALA A 83 11.45 -4.34 -11.30
CA ALA A 83 10.73 -3.10 -11.56
C ALA A 83 10.37 -2.34 -10.26
N ARG A 84 9.96 -3.07 -9.21
CA ARG A 84 9.69 -2.49 -7.87
C ARG A 84 10.91 -1.76 -7.35
N THR A 85 12.07 -2.42 -7.39
CA THR A 85 13.35 -1.88 -6.91
C THR A 85 13.73 -0.61 -7.67
N ILE A 86 13.66 -0.64 -9.01
CA ILE A 86 13.99 0.54 -9.83
C ILE A 86 13.09 1.73 -9.46
N LYS A 87 11.77 1.52 -9.30
CA LYS A 87 10.83 2.61 -8.96
C LYS A 87 10.97 3.10 -7.52
N LEU A 88 11.08 2.19 -6.55
CA LEU A 88 11.17 2.55 -5.13
C LEU A 88 12.44 3.34 -4.81
N PHE A 89 13.57 2.94 -5.40
CA PHE A 89 14.86 3.60 -5.17
C PHE A 89 15.19 4.68 -6.22
N ARG A 90 14.27 4.94 -7.15
CA ARG A 90 14.44 5.91 -8.26
C ARG A 90 15.77 5.71 -8.99
N ILE A 91 16.10 4.45 -9.28
CA ILE A 91 17.36 4.09 -9.93
C ILE A 91 17.34 4.63 -11.37
N PRO A 92 18.30 5.47 -11.77
CA PRO A 92 18.37 5.95 -13.14
C PRO A 92 18.75 4.80 -14.08
N TYR A 93 18.09 4.72 -15.23
CA TYR A 93 18.39 3.71 -16.24
C TYR A 93 18.17 4.27 -17.65
N LYS A 94 18.87 3.72 -18.63
CA LYS A 94 18.65 3.95 -20.07
C LYS A 94 18.02 2.71 -20.69
N LYS A 95 17.37 2.88 -21.85
CA LYS A 95 16.72 1.76 -22.58
C LYS A 95 17.68 0.62 -22.95
N ARG A 96 18.97 0.89 -23.06
CA ARG A 96 19.99 -0.13 -23.35
C ARG A 96 20.48 -0.88 -22.11
N ASP A 97 20.17 -0.38 -20.92
CA ASP A 97 20.67 -0.93 -19.65
C ASP A 97 19.76 -2.04 -19.10
N LEU A 98 18.52 -2.14 -19.59
CA LEU A 98 17.49 -3.07 -19.10
C LEU A 98 16.93 -3.94 -20.23
N PRO A 99 16.45 -5.16 -19.92
CA PRO A 99 15.75 -5.99 -20.89
C PRO A 99 14.46 -5.32 -21.42
N PRO A 100 14.09 -5.49 -22.69
CA PRO A 100 12.89 -4.89 -23.29
C PRO A 100 11.61 -5.18 -22.48
N GLY A 101 11.39 -6.44 -22.09
CA GLY A 101 10.20 -6.81 -21.32
C GLY A 101 10.13 -6.20 -19.91
N LEU A 102 11.25 -5.75 -19.35
CA LEU A 102 11.27 -5.00 -18.09
C LEU A 102 10.99 -3.51 -18.33
N ILE A 103 11.47 -2.96 -19.43
CA ILE A 103 11.17 -1.58 -19.86
C ILE A 103 9.67 -1.43 -20.13
N ASP A 104 9.08 -2.37 -20.87
CA ASP A 104 7.64 -2.39 -21.15
C ASP A 104 6.84 -2.44 -19.84
N TYR A 105 7.26 -3.32 -18.92
CA TYR A 105 6.65 -3.42 -17.59
C TYR A 105 6.77 -2.12 -16.77
N LEU A 106 7.94 -1.48 -16.77
CA LEU A 106 8.19 -0.21 -16.09
C LEU A 106 7.32 0.93 -16.65
N ASN A 107 7.10 0.94 -17.97
CA ASN A 107 6.25 1.90 -18.67
C ASN A 107 4.76 1.66 -18.38
N CYS A 108 4.31 0.40 -18.31
CA CYS A 108 2.93 0.06 -17.95
C CYS A 108 2.61 0.31 -16.47
N ALA A 109 3.59 0.24 -15.58
CA ALA A 109 3.39 0.35 -14.13
C ALA A 109 3.22 1.81 -13.66
N CYS A 110 2.30 2.59 -14.21
CA CYS A 110 2.20 4.06 -14.01
C CYS A 110 2.24 4.58 -12.55
N ARG A 111 1.98 3.74 -11.52
CA ARG A 111 2.24 4.07 -10.09
C ARG A 111 2.19 2.88 -9.12
N CYS A 112 1.66 1.74 -9.54
CA CYS A 112 1.64 0.51 -8.76
C CYS A 112 2.43 -0.56 -9.50
N VAL A 113 3.38 -1.19 -8.80
CA VAL A 113 4.21 -2.31 -9.30
C VAL A 113 3.66 -3.67 -8.88
N ASN A 114 2.36 -3.74 -8.58
CA ASN A 114 1.63 -4.97 -8.31
C ASN A 114 0.72 -5.26 -9.52
N PRO A 115 0.88 -6.39 -10.22
CA PRO A 115 0.07 -6.74 -11.39
C PRO A 115 -1.40 -6.99 -11.04
N LYS A 116 -1.74 -7.20 -9.76
CA LYS A 116 -3.13 -7.29 -9.25
C LYS A 116 -3.74 -5.94 -8.85
N CYS A 117 -2.97 -4.85 -8.92
CA CYS A 117 -3.58 -3.53 -8.90
C CYS A 117 -4.50 -3.47 -10.12
N ARG A 118 -5.83 -3.44 -9.92
CA ARG A 118 -6.80 -3.00 -10.93
C ARG A 118 -6.59 -1.51 -11.21
N GLY A 119 -5.37 -1.15 -11.59
CA GLY A 119 -4.96 0.20 -11.89
C GLY A 119 -5.85 0.66 -13.01
N GLU A 120 -6.83 1.49 -12.69
CA GLU A 120 -7.44 2.34 -13.69
C GLU A 120 -6.30 3.21 -14.23
N CYS A 121 -5.73 2.76 -15.34
CA CYS A 121 -5.10 3.62 -16.31
C CYS A 121 -6.21 4.48 -16.92
N THR A 122 -6.75 5.45 -16.18
CA THR A 122 -7.40 6.58 -16.83
C THR A 122 -6.26 7.41 -17.39
N ILE A 123 -5.97 7.15 -18.67
CA ILE A 123 -5.24 8.08 -19.52
C ILE A 123 -6.10 9.34 -19.56
N GLY A 124 -5.61 10.42 -18.97
CA GLY A 124 -6.24 11.73 -18.93
C GLY A 124 -5.19 12.78 -18.66
#